data_AF-A0A7X8WB80-F1
#
_entry.id   AF-A0A7X8WB80-F1
#
_cell.length_a   1.000
_cell.length_b   1.000
_cell.length_c   1.000
_cell.angle_alpha   90.00
_cell.angle_beta   90.00
_cell.angle_gamma   90.00
#
_symmetry.space_group_name_H-M   'P 1'
#
loop_
_entity.id
_entity.type
_entity.pdbx_description
1 polymer ?
#
loop_
_entity_poly.entity_id
_entity_poly.type
_entity_poly.pdbx_seq_one_letter_code
_entity_poly.pdbx_strand_id
1 'polypeptide(L)'
;MKKELKLIKNDSWLKPFEEAILGRYQEVTKKESELTQNGKFSLSDFSTGYLYFGLHKIPEGWVFREWAPNATEIYLVGDFSDWKKQENFKLKRDKNGIWEIQLKPDSLKHGDLYKLIISWNGGEGERIPAWATRVVQDENTHIFNAQVWNPSDRYEIKNTNFKIDKNNPLLIYECHIGMAQQQEKVGTYNEFRVNTLPRIAKAGYNCIQLMAIQEHPYYGSFGYHVSNFFAASSRFGTPDELKQLIDEAHDMGIAVIMDIVHSHSVKNEVEGLGNFAGDPNQYFYPGERREHPAWDSLCFDYGKNEVIHFLLSNCKFWLEEYKFDGFRFDGVTSMLYYSHGLG
;
A
#
# COMPACT_ATOMS: atom_id res chain seq x y z
N MET A 1 -11.16 -36.11 -18.96
CA MET A 1 -10.57 -36.51 -17.66
C MET A 1 -10.46 -35.28 -16.78
N LYS A 2 -11.02 -35.28 -15.57
CA LYS A 2 -10.83 -34.17 -14.62
C LYS A 2 -9.33 -34.09 -14.28
N LYS A 3 -8.72 -32.92 -14.44
CA LYS A 3 -7.31 -32.69 -14.10
C LYS A 3 -7.19 -32.67 -12.57
N GLU A 4 -6.74 -33.77 -11.99
CA GLU A 4 -6.47 -33.84 -10.55
C GLU A 4 -5.24 -32.98 -10.21
N LEU A 5 -5.42 -32.04 -9.27
CA LEU A 5 -4.39 -31.09 -8.86
C LEU A 5 -3.26 -31.79 -8.11
N LYS A 6 -2.01 -31.35 -8.35
CA LYS A 6 -0.81 -31.93 -7.69
C LYS A 6 -0.92 -31.91 -6.16
N LEU A 7 -1.50 -30.87 -5.58
CA LEU A 7 -1.70 -30.75 -4.13
C LEU A 7 -2.49 -31.92 -3.55
N ILE A 8 -3.59 -32.31 -4.21
CA ILE A 8 -4.46 -33.43 -3.78
C ILE A 8 -3.75 -34.77 -3.96
N LYS A 9 -2.90 -34.90 -4.99
CA LYS A 9 -2.08 -36.10 -5.19
C LYS A 9 -1.03 -36.28 -4.11
N ASN A 10 -0.45 -35.17 -3.64
CA ASN A 10 0.62 -35.17 -2.68
C ASN A 10 0.12 -35.32 -1.23
N ASP A 11 -1.15 -35.00 -0.97
CA ASP A 11 -1.79 -35.15 0.34
C ASP A 11 -3.19 -35.76 0.21
N SER A 12 -3.28 -37.06 0.55
CA SER A 12 -4.52 -37.84 0.45
C SER A 12 -5.62 -37.36 1.41
N TRP A 13 -5.28 -36.61 2.47
CA TRP A 13 -6.27 -36.07 3.41
C TRP A 13 -7.11 -34.96 2.79
N LEU A 14 -6.67 -34.39 1.67
CA LEU A 14 -7.41 -33.39 0.90
C LEU A 14 -8.46 -34.00 -0.03
N LYS A 15 -8.43 -35.32 -0.26
CA LYS A 15 -9.33 -36.00 -1.20
C LYS A 15 -10.82 -35.77 -0.92
N PRO A 16 -11.30 -35.80 0.34
CA PRO A 16 -12.71 -35.49 0.65
C PRO A 16 -13.14 -34.06 0.27
N PHE A 17 -12.19 -33.14 0.09
CA PHE A 17 -12.43 -31.73 -0.24
C PHE A 17 -12.08 -31.38 -1.70
N GLU A 18 -11.81 -32.38 -2.55
CA GLU A 18 -11.34 -32.19 -3.93
C GLU A 18 -12.24 -31.25 -4.74
N GLU A 19 -13.56 -31.39 -4.63
CA GLU A 19 -14.51 -30.54 -5.35
C GLU A 19 -14.37 -29.06 -4.97
N ALA A 20 -14.30 -28.76 -3.66
CA ALA A 20 -14.13 -27.40 -3.18
C ALA A 20 -12.77 -26.81 -3.58
N ILE A 21 -11.69 -27.60 -3.50
CA ILE A 21 -10.35 -27.17 -3.90
C ILE A 21 -10.30 -26.90 -5.42
N LEU A 22 -10.88 -27.78 -6.23
CA LEU A 22 -10.95 -27.61 -7.68
C LEU A 22 -11.79 -26.38 -8.06
N GLY A 23 -12.92 -26.16 -7.39
CA GLY A 23 -13.74 -24.96 -7.57
C GLY A 23 -12.96 -23.68 -7.30
N ARG A 24 -12.22 -23.61 -6.18
CA ARG A 24 -11.35 -22.46 -5.87
C ARG A 24 -10.28 -22.24 -6.94
N TYR A 25 -9.62 -23.30 -7.40
CA TYR A 25 -8.62 -23.21 -8.47
C TYR A 25 -9.23 -22.67 -9.78
N GLN A 26 -10.44 -23.12 -10.13
CA GLN A 26 -11.15 -22.65 -11.32
C GLN A 26 -11.54 -21.17 -11.21
N GLU A 27 -12.05 -20.73 -10.05
CA GLU A 27 -12.38 -19.32 -9.84
C GLU A 27 -11.14 -18.41 -9.88
N VAL A 28 -10.00 -18.84 -9.31
CA VAL A 28 -8.73 -18.10 -9.43
C VAL A 28 -8.29 -18.00 -10.89
N THR A 29 -8.31 -19.13 -11.62
CA THR A 29 -7.94 -19.15 -13.05
C THR A 29 -8.85 -18.25 -13.88
N LYS A 30 -10.16 -18.27 -13.61
CA LYS A 30 -11.15 -17.44 -14.29
C LYS A 30 -10.93 -15.96 -13.98
N LYS A 31 -10.71 -15.61 -12.71
CA LYS A 31 -10.43 -14.23 -12.30
C LYS A 31 -9.13 -13.73 -12.92
N GLU A 32 -8.06 -14.52 -12.92
CA GLU A 32 -6.81 -14.16 -13.60
C GLU A 32 -7.06 -13.92 -15.11
N SER A 33 -7.81 -14.79 -15.78
CA SER A 33 -8.20 -14.61 -17.18
C SER A 33 -9.01 -13.32 -17.40
N GLU A 34 -9.96 -13.01 -16.52
CA GLU A 34 -10.73 -11.77 -16.56
C GLU A 34 -9.84 -10.53 -16.45
N LEU A 35 -8.99 -10.50 -15.42
CA LEU A 35 -8.10 -9.36 -15.14
C LEU A 35 -7.09 -9.14 -16.26
N THR A 36 -6.60 -10.22 -16.88
CA THR A 36 -5.59 -10.20 -17.96
C THR A 36 -6.19 -10.08 -19.37
N GLN A 37 -7.52 -9.93 -19.48
CA GLN A 37 -8.25 -9.99 -20.76
C GLN A 37 -7.87 -11.23 -21.59
N ASN A 38 -7.98 -12.40 -20.97
CA ASN A 38 -7.61 -13.72 -21.51
C ASN A 38 -6.14 -13.79 -21.93
N GLY A 39 -5.25 -13.26 -21.10
CA GLY A 39 -3.79 -13.28 -21.33
C GLY A 39 -3.30 -12.27 -22.37
N LYS A 40 -4.11 -11.27 -22.74
CA LYS A 40 -3.67 -10.16 -23.61
C LYS A 40 -2.53 -9.34 -22.97
N PHE A 41 -2.51 -9.28 -21.65
CA PHE A 41 -1.44 -8.71 -20.84
C PHE A 41 -1.24 -9.54 -19.57
N SER A 42 -0.11 -9.36 -18.88
CA SER A 42 0.21 -10.11 -17.67
C SER A 42 -0.48 -9.53 -16.43
N LEU A 43 -0.53 -10.29 -15.33
CA LEU A 43 -0.92 -9.74 -14.03
C LEU A 43 0.01 -8.60 -13.58
N SER A 44 1.29 -8.64 -13.99
CA SER A 44 2.22 -7.54 -13.72
C SER A 44 1.80 -6.25 -14.44
N ASP A 45 1.35 -6.36 -15.70
CA ASP A 45 0.82 -5.21 -16.46
C ASP A 45 -0.49 -4.70 -15.86
N PHE A 46 -1.34 -5.60 -15.36
CA PHE A 46 -2.53 -5.21 -14.61
C PHE A 46 -2.19 -4.47 -13.30
N SER A 47 -1.03 -4.74 -12.70
CA SER A 47 -0.65 -4.24 -11.37
C SER A 47 0.13 -2.91 -11.41
N THR A 48 -0.03 -2.10 -12.45
CA THR A 48 0.69 -0.81 -12.61
C THR A 48 -0.16 0.40 -12.22
N GLY A 49 -1.17 0.24 -11.36
CA GLY A 49 -2.07 1.33 -10.98
C GLY A 49 -1.33 2.54 -10.40
N TYR A 50 -0.24 2.32 -9.65
CA TYR A 50 0.57 3.39 -9.06
C TYR A 50 1.32 4.25 -10.09
N LEU A 51 1.47 3.78 -11.34
CA LEU A 51 2.03 4.59 -12.44
C LEU A 51 0.98 5.50 -13.09
N TYR A 52 -0.31 5.29 -12.78
CA TYR A 52 -1.43 6.02 -13.38
C TYR A 52 -2.17 6.89 -12.36
N PHE A 53 -2.52 6.32 -11.21
CA PHE A 53 -3.22 6.95 -10.10
C PHE A 53 -2.26 7.68 -9.14
N GLY A 54 -2.78 8.64 -8.39
CA GLY A 54 -2.00 9.50 -7.52
C GLY A 54 -1.43 10.71 -8.26
N LEU A 55 -0.46 11.38 -7.63
CA LEU A 55 0.18 12.59 -8.16
C LEU A 55 1.48 12.24 -8.90
N HIS A 56 1.58 12.65 -10.15
CA HIS A 56 2.73 12.38 -11.01
C HIS A 56 3.29 13.66 -11.62
N LYS A 57 4.62 13.80 -11.59
CA LYS A 57 5.31 14.81 -12.38
C LYS A 57 5.42 14.32 -13.83
N ILE A 58 5.03 15.15 -14.78
CA ILE A 58 5.15 14.89 -16.23
C ILE A 58 5.90 16.05 -16.90
N PRO A 59 6.44 15.89 -18.12
CA PRO A 59 7.18 16.95 -18.80
C PRO A 59 6.41 18.27 -18.90
N GLU A 60 5.10 18.20 -19.16
CA GLU A 60 4.21 19.35 -19.32
C GLU A 60 3.70 19.94 -17.99
N GLY A 61 4.01 19.31 -16.86
CA GLY A 61 3.61 19.78 -15.54
C GLY A 61 3.35 18.67 -14.54
N TRP A 62 2.10 18.55 -14.09
CA TRP A 62 1.67 17.50 -13.17
C TRP A 62 0.35 16.90 -13.63
N VAL A 63 0.15 15.63 -13.30
CA VAL A 63 -1.16 14.99 -13.44
C VAL A 63 -1.52 14.31 -12.13
N PHE A 64 -2.76 14.49 -11.71
CA PHE A 64 -3.31 13.80 -10.56
C PHE A 64 -4.53 12.99 -10.98
N ARG A 65 -4.63 11.75 -10.51
CA ARG A 65 -5.78 10.88 -10.76
C ARG A 65 -6.26 10.14 -9.52
N GLU A 66 -7.58 9.98 -9.40
CA GLU A 66 -8.19 9.24 -8.30
C GLU A 66 -9.44 8.47 -8.75
N TRP A 67 -9.68 7.31 -8.17
CA TRP A 67 -10.92 6.55 -8.38
C TRP A 67 -11.95 6.90 -7.30
N ALA A 68 -13.05 7.52 -7.71
CA ALA A 68 -14.10 7.99 -6.80
C ALA A 68 -15.45 8.04 -7.54
N PRO A 69 -16.06 6.89 -7.84
CA PRO A 69 -17.20 6.80 -8.75
C PRO A 69 -18.45 7.55 -8.26
N ASN A 70 -18.62 7.69 -6.93
CA ASN A 70 -19.76 8.34 -6.30
C ASN A 70 -19.55 9.81 -5.96
N ALA A 71 -18.34 10.34 -6.20
CA ALA A 71 -18.11 11.77 -6.06
C ALA A 71 -18.94 12.55 -7.10
N THR A 72 -19.35 13.76 -6.71
CA THR A 72 -19.99 14.75 -7.58
C THR A 72 -19.03 15.89 -7.94
N GLU A 73 -18.07 16.20 -7.06
CA GLU A 73 -16.98 17.13 -7.30
C GLU A 73 -15.73 16.69 -6.54
N ILE A 74 -14.54 16.94 -7.09
CA ILE A 74 -13.27 16.78 -6.39
C ILE A 74 -12.38 17.98 -6.65
N TYR A 75 -11.82 18.54 -5.59
CA TYR A 75 -10.79 19.58 -5.65
C TYR A 75 -9.52 19.07 -5.00
N LEU A 76 -8.38 19.32 -5.65
CA LEU A 76 -7.08 19.24 -5.01
C LEU A 76 -6.88 20.52 -4.19
N VAL A 77 -6.60 20.39 -2.89
CA VAL A 77 -6.36 21.54 -2.00
C VAL A 77 -5.04 21.36 -1.25
N GLY A 78 -4.37 22.45 -0.93
CA GLY A 78 -3.09 22.40 -0.22
C GLY A 78 -2.47 23.77 -0.07
N ASP A 79 -1.17 23.79 0.22
CA ASP A 79 -0.40 25.02 0.39
C ASP A 79 -0.48 25.94 -0.85
N PHE A 80 -0.49 25.34 -2.04
CA PHE A 80 -0.60 26.04 -3.32
C PHE A 80 -1.99 26.68 -3.58
N SER A 81 -3.02 26.30 -2.82
CA SER A 81 -4.40 26.82 -2.96
C SER A 81 -4.90 27.56 -1.73
N ASP A 82 -4.02 27.87 -0.77
CA ASP A 82 -4.36 28.37 0.57
C ASP A 82 -5.42 27.50 1.26
N TRP A 83 -5.37 26.17 1.04
CA TRP A 83 -6.33 25.20 1.57
C TRP A 83 -7.80 25.50 1.20
N LYS A 84 -8.04 26.18 0.07
CA LYS A 84 -9.38 26.51 -0.45
C LYS A 84 -9.67 25.77 -1.75
N LYS A 85 -10.96 25.50 -1.99
CA LYS A 85 -11.44 25.06 -3.31
C LYS A 85 -11.25 26.19 -4.31
N GLN A 86 -10.53 25.90 -5.37
CA GLN A 86 -10.37 26.81 -6.49
C GLN A 86 -10.61 26.05 -7.81
N GLU A 87 -11.26 26.68 -8.77
CA GLU A 87 -11.64 26.04 -10.04
C GLU A 87 -10.44 25.54 -10.86
N ASN A 88 -9.28 26.21 -10.74
CA ASN A 88 -8.02 25.76 -11.35
C ASN A 88 -7.44 24.48 -10.72
N PHE A 89 -7.99 24.02 -9.59
CA PHE A 89 -7.63 22.75 -8.94
C PHE A 89 -8.80 21.75 -8.92
N LYS A 90 -9.86 21.98 -9.70
CA LYS A 90 -11.01 21.08 -9.83
C LYS A 90 -10.73 19.94 -10.81
N LEU A 91 -10.97 18.71 -10.38
CA LEU A 91 -10.78 17.52 -11.22
C LEU A 91 -11.98 17.31 -12.15
N LYS A 92 -11.75 16.60 -13.25
CA LYS A 92 -12.77 16.20 -14.23
C LYS A 92 -13.01 14.69 -14.15
N ARG A 93 -14.28 14.30 -14.07
CA ARG A 93 -14.71 12.90 -14.01
C ARG A 93 -14.82 12.29 -15.40
N ASP A 94 -14.34 11.07 -15.58
CA ASP A 94 -14.57 10.26 -16.76
C ASP A 94 -15.81 9.35 -16.63
N LYS A 95 -16.04 8.49 -17.63
CA LYS A 95 -17.17 7.54 -17.63
C LYS A 95 -17.02 6.37 -16.65
N ASN A 96 -15.81 6.07 -16.22
CA ASN A 96 -15.48 4.94 -15.34
C ASN A 96 -15.38 5.37 -13.86
N GLY A 97 -15.65 6.64 -13.55
CA GLY A 97 -15.54 7.17 -12.18
C GLY A 97 -14.12 7.53 -11.77
N ILE A 98 -13.21 7.68 -12.72
CA ILE A 98 -11.86 8.20 -12.52
C ILE A 98 -11.91 9.72 -12.67
N TRP A 99 -11.26 10.41 -11.75
CA TRP A 99 -11.14 11.86 -11.73
C TRP A 99 -9.71 12.25 -12.08
N GLU A 100 -9.54 13.20 -12.99
CA GLU A 100 -8.23 13.67 -13.45
C GLU A 100 -8.12 15.20 -13.41
N ILE A 101 -6.94 15.70 -13.08
CA ILE A 101 -6.53 17.08 -13.37
C ILE A 101 -5.10 17.11 -13.89
N GLN A 102 -4.85 18.00 -14.85
CA GLN A 102 -3.50 18.36 -15.31
C GLN A 102 -3.19 19.78 -14.85
N LEU A 103 -2.03 19.96 -14.24
CA LEU A 103 -1.56 21.22 -13.66
C LEU A 103 -0.28 21.65 -14.36
N LYS A 104 -0.02 22.97 -14.37
CA LYS A 104 1.20 23.53 -14.96
C LYS A 104 2.44 23.19 -14.13
N PRO A 105 3.65 23.25 -14.70
CA PRO A 105 4.88 22.86 -14.00
C PRO A 105 5.14 23.56 -12.66
N ASP A 106 4.73 24.82 -12.55
CA ASP A 106 4.89 25.72 -11.41
C ASP A 106 3.73 25.66 -10.40
N SER A 107 2.71 24.82 -10.64
CA SER A 107 1.53 24.74 -9.79
C SER A 107 1.77 24.06 -8.43
N LEU A 108 2.79 23.20 -8.32
CA LEU A 108 3.13 22.44 -7.12
C LEU A 108 4.63 22.44 -6.91
N LYS A 109 5.07 22.48 -5.65
CA LYS A 109 6.47 22.41 -5.24
C LYS A 109 6.71 21.18 -4.36
N HIS A 110 7.93 20.66 -4.39
CA HIS A 110 8.33 19.63 -3.45
C HIS A 110 8.13 20.12 -2.01
N GLY A 111 7.50 19.28 -1.18
CA GLY A 111 7.21 19.59 0.22
C GLY A 111 5.82 20.17 0.46
N ASP A 112 5.14 20.69 -0.58
CA ASP A 112 3.76 21.19 -0.45
C ASP A 112 2.86 20.10 0.14
N LEU A 113 2.10 20.47 1.16
CA LEU A 113 1.08 19.62 1.76
C LEU A 113 -0.22 19.73 0.96
N TYR A 114 -0.92 18.62 0.81
CA TYR A 114 -2.17 18.57 0.06
C TYR A 114 -3.12 17.46 0.50
N LYS A 115 -4.39 17.65 0.14
CA LYS A 115 -5.52 16.76 0.34
C LYS A 115 -6.50 16.88 -0.84
N LEU A 116 -7.52 16.05 -0.82
CA LEU A 116 -8.72 16.18 -1.64
C LEU A 116 -9.86 16.72 -0.80
N ILE A 117 -10.66 17.61 -1.37
CA ILE A 117 -12.04 17.81 -0.91
C ILE A 117 -12.94 17.09 -1.90
N ILE A 118 -13.64 16.07 -1.42
CA ILE A 118 -14.55 15.23 -2.21
C ILE A 118 -15.98 15.54 -1.78
N SER A 119 -16.81 15.96 -2.72
CA SER A 119 -18.25 16.13 -2.53
C SER A 119 -18.99 14.92 -3.09
N TRP A 120 -20.12 14.55 -2.50
CA TRP A 120 -21.03 13.50 -2.99
C TRP A 120 -22.48 13.86 -2.66
N ASN A 121 -23.43 13.06 -3.11
CA ASN A 121 -24.84 13.29 -2.79
C ASN A 121 -25.07 13.15 -1.27
N GLY A 122 -25.31 14.28 -0.60
CA GLY A 122 -25.61 14.33 0.83
C GLY A 122 -24.41 14.66 1.73
N GLY A 123 -23.23 14.94 1.19
CA GLY A 123 -22.09 15.31 2.03
C GLY A 123 -20.82 15.70 1.29
N GLU A 124 -19.81 16.01 2.09
CA GLU A 124 -18.46 16.37 1.65
C GLU A 124 -17.45 16.01 2.75
N GLY A 125 -16.22 15.70 2.36
CA GLY A 125 -15.14 15.44 3.30
C GLY A 125 -13.76 15.68 2.71
N GLU A 126 -12.81 15.97 3.60
CA GLU A 126 -11.39 15.94 3.30
C GLU A 126 -10.88 14.50 3.26
N ARG A 127 -10.05 14.18 2.27
CA ARG A 127 -9.41 12.86 2.11
C ARG A 127 -7.94 13.01 1.76
N ILE A 128 -7.10 12.14 2.31
CA ILE A 128 -5.79 11.88 1.73
C ILE A 128 -5.99 10.99 0.48
N PRO A 129 -5.36 11.29 -0.67
CA PRO A 129 -5.45 10.44 -1.86
C PRO A 129 -5.12 8.98 -1.58
N ALA A 130 -5.90 8.05 -2.12
CA ALA A 130 -5.73 6.61 -1.87
C ALA A 130 -4.36 6.09 -2.33
N TRP A 131 -3.79 6.76 -3.34
CA TRP A 131 -2.51 6.44 -3.97
C TRP A 131 -1.37 7.39 -3.57
N ALA A 132 -1.51 8.11 -2.43
CA ALA A 132 -0.44 8.98 -1.95
C ALA A 132 0.83 8.18 -1.62
N THR A 133 1.97 8.62 -2.15
CA THR A 133 3.28 7.97 -1.95
C THR A 133 4.08 8.57 -0.79
N ARG A 134 3.64 9.72 -0.29
CA ARG A 134 4.20 10.38 0.89
C ARG A 134 3.06 11.05 1.65
N VAL A 135 2.93 10.69 2.91
CA VAL A 135 1.96 11.27 3.85
C VAL A 135 2.72 11.64 5.11
N VAL A 136 2.54 12.85 5.63
CA VAL A 136 3.24 13.36 6.82
C VAL A 136 2.25 13.79 7.88
N GLN A 137 2.63 13.59 9.14
CA GLN A 137 1.90 14.16 10.28
C GLN A 137 2.48 15.54 10.60
N ASP A 138 1.63 16.56 10.63
CA ASP A 138 2.03 17.87 11.12
C ASP A 138 2.38 17.80 12.62
N GLU A 139 3.51 18.37 13.02
CA GLU A 139 4.03 18.24 14.39
C GLU A 139 3.17 18.97 15.43
N ASN A 140 2.40 19.99 15.03
CA ASN A 140 1.64 20.85 15.93
C ASN A 140 0.17 20.43 16.03
N THR A 141 -0.46 20.20 14.88
CA THR A 141 -1.88 19.86 14.75
C THR A 141 -2.11 18.35 14.81
N HIS A 142 -1.07 17.55 14.59
CA HIS A 142 -1.14 16.09 14.48
C HIS A 142 -2.00 15.58 13.32
N ILE A 143 -2.41 16.46 12.41
CA ILE A 143 -3.17 16.12 11.22
C ILE A 143 -2.24 15.54 10.17
N PHE A 144 -2.69 14.47 9.51
CA PHE A 144 -1.97 13.92 8.37
C PHE A 144 -2.36 14.60 7.06
N ASN A 145 -1.37 14.82 6.21
CA ASN A 145 -1.55 15.36 4.85
C ASN A 145 -0.68 14.58 3.87
N ALA A 146 -1.14 14.44 2.62
CA ALA A 146 -0.22 14.03 1.57
C ALA A 146 0.82 15.13 1.35
N GLN A 147 2.00 14.75 0.88
CA GLN A 147 3.08 15.68 0.59
C GLN A 147 3.59 15.47 -0.83
N VAL A 148 3.79 16.55 -1.57
CA VAL A 148 4.39 16.49 -2.90
C VAL A 148 5.84 16.00 -2.78
N TRP A 149 6.07 14.73 -3.11
CA TRP A 149 7.39 14.11 -3.08
C TRP A 149 8.06 14.18 -4.45
N ASN A 150 8.88 15.21 -4.65
CA ASN A 150 9.66 15.41 -5.87
C ASN A 150 11.00 16.10 -5.58
N PRO A 151 11.87 15.50 -4.75
CA PRO A 151 13.17 16.09 -4.45
C PRO A 151 14.01 16.24 -5.73
N SER A 152 14.91 17.23 -5.75
CA SER A 152 15.87 17.43 -6.85
C SER A 152 16.83 16.26 -6.99
N ASP A 153 17.25 15.71 -5.85
CA ASP A 153 18.24 14.66 -5.74
C ASP A 153 17.57 13.39 -5.20
N ARG A 154 16.85 12.70 -6.07
CA ARG A 154 16.21 11.41 -5.73
C ARG A 154 17.27 10.33 -5.53
N TYR A 155 17.13 9.52 -4.49
CA TYR A 155 17.95 8.32 -4.34
C TYR A 155 17.57 7.25 -5.35
N GLU A 156 18.54 6.85 -6.17
CA GLU A 156 18.45 5.70 -7.07
C GLU A 156 19.12 4.48 -6.42
N ILE A 157 18.36 3.39 -6.28
CA ILE A 157 18.88 2.13 -5.75
C ILE A 157 19.94 1.57 -6.71
N LYS A 158 21.09 1.22 -6.16
CA LYS A 158 22.25 0.73 -6.92
C LYS A 158 22.18 -0.79 -7.12
N ASN A 159 21.74 -1.54 -6.10
CA ASN A 159 21.64 -3.00 -6.12
C ASN A 159 20.36 -3.51 -6.80
N THR A 160 20.22 -3.25 -8.09
CA THR A 160 19.03 -3.65 -8.86
C THR A 160 18.93 -5.15 -9.18
N ASN A 161 20.01 -5.91 -8.95
CA ASN A 161 20.12 -7.33 -9.30
C ASN A 161 20.37 -8.24 -8.09
N PHE A 162 20.10 -7.75 -6.88
CA PHE A 162 20.17 -8.59 -5.68
C PHE A 162 19.28 -9.83 -5.84
N LYS A 163 19.77 -10.97 -5.34
CA LYS A 163 19.04 -12.24 -5.39
C LYS A 163 19.24 -12.98 -4.08
N ILE A 164 18.11 -13.37 -3.48
CA ILE A 164 18.10 -14.31 -2.36
C ILE A 164 18.82 -15.61 -2.77
N ASP A 165 19.76 -16.05 -1.95
CA ASP A 165 20.38 -17.37 -2.12
C ASP A 165 19.38 -18.48 -1.76
N LYS A 166 18.85 -19.14 -2.79
CA LYS A 166 17.87 -20.22 -2.64
C LYS A 166 18.45 -21.52 -2.08
N ASN A 167 19.77 -21.62 -1.95
CA ASN A 167 20.43 -22.81 -1.39
C ASN A 167 20.51 -22.77 0.13
N ASN A 168 20.27 -21.60 0.74
CA ASN A 168 20.33 -21.42 2.19
C ASN A 168 18.93 -21.14 2.75
N PRO A 169 18.62 -21.62 3.97
CA PRO A 169 17.38 -21.26 4.64
C PRO A 169 17.38 -19.77 4.99
N LEU A 170 16.20 -19.17 5.08
CA LEU A 170 16.06 -17.81 5.60
C LEU A 170 16.24 -17.82 7.11
N LEU A 171 17.25 -17.08 7.58
CA LEU A 171 17.44 -16.69 8.96
C LEU A 171 16.95 -15.25 9.08
N ILE A 172 15.71 -15.10 9.54
CA ILE A 172 14.98 -13.84 9.50
C ILE A 172 15.13 -13.11 10.83
N TYR A 173 15.58 -11.86 10.78
CA TYR A 173 15.52 -10.92 11.89
C TYR A 173 14.29 -10.03 11.72
N GLU A 174 13.24 -10.28 12.50
CA GLU A 174 12.06 -9.43 12.53
C GLU A 174 12.34 -8.14 13.31
N CYS A 175 11.95 -7.00 12.75
CA CYS A 175 12.26 -5.72 13.36
C CYS A 175 11.27 -4.61 13.01
N HIS A 176 11.25 -3.60 13.88
CA HIS A 176 10.47 -2.39 13.75
C HIS A 176 11.40 -1.18 13.88
N ILE A 177 11.45 -0.34 12.84
CA ILE A 177 12.41 0.78 12.73
C ILE A 177 12.32 1.74 13.92
N GLY A 178 11.10 2.17 14.24
CA GLY A 178 10.85 3.19 15.25
C GLY A 178 11.25 2.83 16.69
N MET A 179 11.47 1.56 17.02
CA MET A 179 11.81 1.11 18.37
C MET A 179 13.18 0.42 18.45
N ALA A 180 13.98 0.53 17.38
CA ALA A 180 15.27 -0.14 17.28
C ALA A 180 16.42 0.65 17.96
N GLN A 181 16.14 1.83 18.50
CA GLN A 181 17.12 2.70 19.16
C GLN A 181 17.01 2.61 20.68
N GLN A 182 18.10 2.89 21.38
CA GLN A 182 18.13 2.91 22.85
C GLN A 182 17.44 4.16 23.42
N GLN A 183 17.47 5.26 22.67
CA GLN A 183 16.85 6.52 23.07
C GLN A 183 15.33 6.40 23.08
N GLU A 184 14.68 7.08 24.04
CA GLU A 184 13.22 7.15 24.18
C GLU A 184 12.58 8.07 23.12
N LYS A 185 12.80 7.75 21.85
CA LYS A 185 12.24 8.44 20.69
C LYS A 185 11.94 7.44 19.57
N VAL A 186 11.18 7.89 18.58
CA VAL A 186 11.02 7.10 17.35
C VAL A 186 12.36 7.12 16.58
N GLY A 187 12.90 5.92 16.35
CA GLY A 187 14.09 5.71 15.54
C GLY A 187 13.84 5.95 14.05
N THR A 188 14.90 6.32 13.32
CA THR A 188 14.82 6.59 11.88
C THR A 188 15.35 5.43 11.02
N TYR A 189 14.98 5.41 9.72
CA TYR A 189 15.54 4.48 8.74
C TYR A 189 17.07 4.56 8.71
N ASN A 190 17.62 5.78 8.76
CA ASN A 190 19.07 6.00 8.77
C ASN A 190 19.74 5.51 10.06
N GLU A 191 19.12 5.72 11.22
CA GLU A 191 19.65 5.17 12.47
C GLU A 191 19.63 3.64 12.46
N PHE A 192 18.58 3.02 11.92
CA PHE A 192 18.52 1.57 11.75
C PHE A 192 19.62 1.08 10.79
N ARG A 193 19.75 1.74 9.63
CA ARG A 193 20.74 1.44 8.59
C ARG A 193 22.17 1.49 9.13
N VAL A 194 22.52 2.54 9.87
CA VAL A 194 23.90 2.74 10.36
C VAL A 194 24.19 1.93 11.63
N ASN A 195 23.24 1.84 12.56
CA ASN A 195 23.53 1.30 13.90
C ASN A 195 23.09 -0.15 14.09
N THR A 196 22.00 -0.56 13.43
CA THR A 196 21.32 -1.85 13.69
C THR A 196 21.64 -2.87 12.62
N LEU A 197 21.54 -2.50 11.33
CA LEU A 197 21.77 -3.40 10.21
C LEU A 197 23.16 -4.09 10.24
N PRO A 198 24.29 -3.42 10.56
CA PRO A 198 25.58 -4.09 10.68
C PRO A 198 25.63 -5.14 11.78
N ARG A 199 24.83 -4.97 12.85
CA ARG A 199 24.74 -5.94 13.95
C ARG A 199 23.98 -7.19 13.52
N ILE A 200 22.89 -7.01 12.76
CA ILE A 200 22.11 -8.10 12.17
C ILE A 200 23.00 -8.92 11.23
N ALA A 201 23.73 -8.25 10.33
CA ALA A 201 24.70 -8.89 9.42
C ALA A 201 25.76 -9.68 10.20
N LYS A 202 26.38 -9.06 11.21
CA LYS A 202 27.40 -9.71 12.06
C LYS A 202 26.85 -10.92 12.82
N ALA A 203 25.57 -10.91 13.20
CA ALA A 203 24.93 -12.02 13.89
C ALA A 203 24.61 -13.21 12.95
N GLY A 204 24.76 -13.05 11.62
CA GLY A 204 24.61 -14.12 10.64
C GLY A 204 23.19 -14.28 10.08
N TYR A 205 22.31 -13.31 10.29
CA TYR A 205 21.01 -13.28 9.62
C TYR A 205 21.20 -12.92 8.14
N ASN A 206 20.44 -13.56 7.26
CA ASN A 206 20.47 -13.32 5.82
C ASN A 206 19.17 -12.70 5.28
N CYS A 207 18.24 -12.37 6.18
CA CYS A 207 16.98 -11.74 5.86
C CYS A 207 16.52 -10.87 7.02
N ILE A 208 15.94 -9.71 6.73
CA ILE A 208 15.19 -8.89 7.69
C ILE A 208 13.71 -8.84 7.29
N GLN A 209 12.83 -8.96 8.28
CA GLN A 209 11.40 -8.69 8.15
C GLN A 209 11.13 -7.29 8.70
N LEU A 210 10.82 -6.34 7.83
CA LEU A 210 10.49 -4.97 8.21
C LEU A 210 8.99 -4.85 8.47
N MET A 211 8.65 -4.60 9.73
CA MET A 211 7.29 -4.31 10.18
C MET A 211 6.96 -2.82 10.04
N ALA A 212 5.66 -2.50 10.01
CA ALA A 212 5.14 -1.14 10.14
C ALA A 212 5.60 -0.13 9.06
N ILE A 213 5.95 -0.61 7.87
CA ILE A 213 6.41 0.26 6.77
C ILE A 213 5.27 1.02 6.10
N GLN A 214 4.11 0.40 5.88
CA GLN A 214 2.95 1.12 5.33
C GLN A 214 2.47 2.17 6.35
N GLU A 215 2.16 3.37 5.89
CA GLU A 215 1.79 4.46 6.78
C GLU A 215 0.49 4.17 7.54
N HIS A 216 0.56 4.39 8.85
CA HIS A 216 -0.46 4.04 9.83
C HIS A 216 -0.58 5.19 10.85
N PRO A 217 -1.78 5.75 11.07
CA PRO A 217 -1.94 6.96 11.88
C PRO A 217 -1.71 6.67 13.36
N TYR A 218 -2.08 5.48 13.83
CA TYR A 218 -1.92 5.08 15.23
C TYR A 218 -0.64 4.27 15.44
N TYR A 219 0.39 4.89 16.02
CA TYR A 219 1.67 4.23 16.27
C TYR A 219 1.56 3.00 17.18
N GLY A 220 0.64 3.02 18.16
CA GLY A 220 0.37 1.87 19.04
C GLY A 220 -0.26 0.66 18.34
N SER A 221 -0.62 0.77 17.05
CA SER A 221 -1.05 -0.37 16.23
C SER A 221 0.08 -1.29 15.79
N PHE A 222 1.34 -0.89 16.00
CA PHE A 222 2.50 -1.62 15.52
C PHE A 222 2.54 -1.82 13.99
N GLY A 223 1.88 -0.91 13.25
CA GLY A 223 1.77 -0.98 11.80
C GLY A 223 0.56 -1.72 11.25
N TYR A 224 -0.25 -2.37 12.10
CA TYR A 224 -1.38 -3.18 11.64
C TYR A 224 -2.58 -2.34 11.20
N HIS A 225 -2.70 -1.10 11.65
CA HIS A 225 -3.77 -0.18 11.26
C HIS A 225 -3.33 0.74 10.12
N VAL A 226 -3.19 0.17 8.92
CA VAL A 226 -2.74 0.90 7.71
C VAL A 226 -3.83 1.84 7.19
N SER A 227 -3.44 3.08 6.86
CA SER A 227 -4.31 4.07 6.24
C SER A 227 -3.86 4.50 4.84
N ASN A 228 -2.55 4.59 4.59
CA ASN A 228 -2.01 4.99 3.28
C ASN A 228 -1.06 3.91 2.74
N PHE A 229 -1.60 3.09 1.85
CA PHE A 229 -0.99 1.81 1.46
C PHE A 229 0.30 1.97 0.65
N PHE A 230 0.45 3.09 -0.07
CA PHE A 230 1.60 3.41 -0.93
C PHE A 230 2.61 4.37 -0.28
N ALA A 231 2.37 4.78 0.96
CA ALA A 231 3.27 5.68 1.68
C ALA A 231 4.14 4.88 2.66
N ALA A 232 5.46 5.06 2.56
CA ALA A 232 6.37 4.63 3.61
C ALA A 232 6.15 5.52 4.85
N SER A 233 6.08 4.91 6.03
CA SER A 233 5.74 5.64 7.26
C SER A 233 6.72 6.78 7.50
N SER A 234 6.15 7.97 7.62
CA SER A 234 6.85 9.24 7.72
C SER A 234 7.61 9.43 9.01
N ARG A 235 7.20 8.71 10.06
CA ARG A 235 7.80 8.79 11.39
C ARG A 235 9.25 8.33 11.42
N PHE A 236 9.63 7.49 10.46
CA PHE A 236 10.98 6.93 10.39
C PHE A 236 11.89 7.71 9.44
N GLY A 237 11.34 8.64 8.66
CA GLY A 237 12.08 9.43 7.68
C GLY A 237 11.40 9.48 6.32
N THR A 238 12.22 9.61 5.28
CA THR A 238 11.79 9.81 3.89
C THR A 238 11.79 8.51 3.09
N PRO A 239 11.03 8.45 1.98
CA PRO A 239 11.11 7.35 1.01
C PRO A 239 12.54 7.01 0.59
N ASP A 240 13.38 8.01 0.36
CA ASP A 240 14.75 7.82 -0.11
C ASP A 240 15.65 7.22 0.98
N GLU A 241 15.41 7.52 2.25
CA GLU A 241 16.13 6.87 3.36
C GLU A 241 15.73 5.41 3.54
N LEU A 242 14.47 5.04 3.27
CA LEU A 242 14.06 3.64 3.21
C LEU A 242 14.74 2.91 2.04
N LYS A 243 14.83 3.54 0.86
CA LYS A 243 15.58 2.97 -0.28
C LYS A 243 17.05 2.74 0.07
N GLN A 244 17.70 3.70 0.74
CA GLN A 244 19.08 3.55 1.21
C GLN A 244 19.24 2.39 2.20
N LEU A 245 18.29 2.21 3.12
CA LEU A 245 18.29 1.09 4.05
C LEU A 245 18.25 -0.27 3.32
N ILE A 246 17.36 -0.40 2.34
CA ILE A 246 17.22 -1.64 1.56
C ILE A 246 18.46 -1.90 0.71
N ASP A 247 18.96 -0.87 0.03
CA ASP A 247 20.15 -0.96 -0.82
C ASP A 247 21.41 -1.37 -0.01
N GLU A 248 21.57 -0.84 1.21
CA GLU A 248 22.67 -1.22 2.09
C GLU A 248 22.48 -2.62 2.71
N ALA A 249 21.24 -3.06 2.93
CA ALA A 249 20.98 -4.45 3.32
C ALA A 249 21.39 -5.41 2.20
N HIS A 250 21.08 -5.07 0.95
CA HIS A 250 21.50 -5.83 -0.23
C HIS A 250 23.02 -5.88 -0.39
N ASP A 251 23.73 -4.76 -0.16
CA ASP A 251 25.20 -4.72 -0.13
C ASP A 251 25.80 -5.69 0.90
N MET A 252 25.09 -5.92 2.01
CA MET A 252 25.48 -6.87 3.06
C MET A 252 25.03 -8.32 2.80
N GLY A 253 24.40 -8.60 1.65
CA GLY A 253 23.89 -9.93 1.34
C GLY A 253 22.59 -10.29 2.06
N ILE A 254 21.86 -9.30 2.59
CA ILE A 254 20.66 -9.48 3.41
C ILE A 254 19.43 -9.17 2.57
N ALA A 255 18.53 -10.15 2.45
CA ALA A 255 17.21 -9.93 1.85
C ALA A 255 16.32 -9.08 2.76
N VAL A 256 15.44 -8.27 2.18
CA VAL A 256 14.49 -7.45 2.91
C VAL A 256 13.08 -7.85 2.51
N ILE A 257 12.32 -8.43 3.44
CA ILE A 257 10.90 -8.70 3.25
C ILE A 257 10.06 -7.75 4.10
N MET A 258 8.87 -7.40 3.62
CA MET A 258 8.01 -6.39 4.22
C MET A 258 6.73 -7.03 4.79
N ASP A 259 6.27 -6.53 5.94
CA ASP A 259 4.90 -6.76 6.39
C ASP A 259 3.95 -6.04 5.44
N ILE A 260 3.10 -6.80 4.76
CA ILE A 260 2.05 -6.25 3.92
C ILE A 260 0.69 -6.55 4.55
N VAL A 261 -0.01 -5.48 4.94
CA VAL A 261 -1.28 -5.57 5.66
C VAL A 261 -2.40 -5.31 4.67
N HIS A 262 -2.82 -6.38 3.99
CA HIS A 262 -3.97 -6.34 3.06
C HIS A 262 -5.22 -7.00 3.65
N SER A 263 -5.16 -7.49 4.89
CA SER A 263 -6.30 -8.14 5.55
C SER A 263 -7.41 -7.16 5.93
N HIS A 264 -7.05 -5.92 6.24
CA HIS A 264 -7.97 -4.86 6.66
C HIS A 264 -7.37 -3.46 6.45
N SER A 265 -8.16 -2.43 6.73
CA SER A 265 -7.78 -1.02 6.73
C SER A 265 -8.35 -0.30 7.96
N VAL A 266 -7.78 0.83 8.36
CA VAL A 266 -8.37 1.68 9.41
C VAL A 266 -9.78 2.17 9.07
N LYS A 267 -10.58 2.45 10.10
CA LYS A 267 -11.89 3.08 9.96
C LYS A 267 -11.82 4.58 9.61
N ASN A 268 -10.67 5.21 9.81
CA ASN A 268 -10.47 6.63 9.54
C ASN A 268 -10.94 7.02 8.13
N GLU A 269 -11.77 8.06 8.06
CA GLU A 269 -12.22 8.62 6.79
C GLU A 269 -11.29 9.70 6.26
N VAL A 270 -10.68 10.50 7.13
CA VAL A 270 -9.81 11.62 6.72
C VAL A 270 -8.45 11.10 6.27
N GLU A 271 -7.81 10.26 7.09
CA GLU A 271 -6.48 9.71 6.82
C GLU A 271 -6.48 8.38 6.06
N GLY A 272 -7.65 7.74 5.92
CA GLY A 272 -7.80 6.40 5.39
C GLY A 272 -8.95 6.28 4.38
N LEU A 273 -9.34 5.04 4.08
CA LEU A 273 -10.28 4.75 2.99
C LEU A 273 -11.74 4.58 3.44
N GLY A 274 -12.03 4.78 4.74
CA GLY A 274 -13.25 4.28 5.38
C GLY A 274 -14.58 4.66 4.75
N ASN A 275 -14.64 5.84 4.12
CA ASN A 275 -15.77 6.32 3.34
C ASN A 275 -15.28 7.35 2.32
N PHE A 276 -14.48 6.87 1.36
CA PHE A 276 -13.65 7.73 0.51
C PHE A 276 -14.46 8.77 -0.27
N ALA A 277 -15.52 8.36 -0.98
CA ALA A 277 -16.37 9.24 -1.77
C ALA A 277 -17.88 9.06 -1.50
N GLY A 278 -18.26 8.96 -0.23
CA GLY A 278 -19.68 8.87 0.19
C GLY A 278 -20.32 7.49 0.04
N ASP A 279 -19.56 6.48 -0.39
CA ASP A 279 -19.96 5.08 -0.34
C ASP A 279 -19.01 4.32 0.60
N PRO A 280 -19.50 3.85 1.77
CA PRO A 280 -18.69 3.12 2.74
C PRO A 280 -18.21 1.76 2.22
N ASN A 281 -18.74 1.31 1.08
CA ASN A 281 -18.40 0.05 0.43
C ASN A 281 -17.47 0.24 -0.77
N GLN A 282 -16.98 1.45 -1.07
CA GLN A 282 -16.15 1.68 -2.26
C GLN A 282 -15.00 0.67 -2.35
N TYR A 283 -14.22 0.53 -1.27
CA TYR A 283 -13.13 -0.43 -1.13
C TYR A 283 -13.49 -1.68 -0.31
N PHE A 284 -14.59 -1.65 0.44
CA PHE A 284 -14.92 -2.61 1.49
C PHE A 284 -16.21 -3.37 1.21
N TYR A 285 -16.38 -4.52 1.87
CA TYR A 285 -17.63 -5.27 1.77
C TYR A 285 -18.82 -4.48 2.32
N PRO A 286 -20.07 -4.77 1.89
CA PRO A 286 -21.27 -4.25 2.52
C PRO A 286 -21.67 -5.06 3.77
N GLY A 287 -22.50 -4.44 4.62
CA GLY A 287 -23.11 -5.09 5.79
C GLY A 287 -22.11 -5.50 6.86
N GLU A 288 -22.40 -6.57 7.60
CA GLU A 288 -21.56 -7.04 8.71
C GLU A 288 -20.16 -7.47 8.26
N ARG A 289 -20.02 -7.96 7.02
CA ARG A 289 -18.74 -8.35 6.44
C ARG A 289 -17.78 -7.16 6.24
N ARG A 290 -18.30 -5.93 6.29
CA ARG A 290 -17.51 -4.70 6.18
C ARG A 290 -16.50 -4.58 7.31
N GLU A 291 -16.85 -5.00 8.51
CA GLU A 291 -16.08 -4.68 9.71
C GLU A 291 -15.44 -5.92 10.33
N HIS A 292 -14.22 -5.74 10.84
CA HIS A 292 -13.55 -6.75 11.65
C HIS A 292 -13.83 -6.49 13.14
N PRO A 293 -14.65 -7.30 13.82
CA PRO A 293 -15.16 -6.96 15.15
C PRO A 293 -14.06 -6.89 16.22
N ALA A 294 -13.06 -7.77 16.15
CA ALA A 294 -11.99 -7.81 17.15
C ALA A 294 -10.90 -6.74 16.94
N TRP A 295 -10.81 -6.18 15.74
CA TRP A 295 -9.76 -5.22 15.38
C TRP A 295 -10.30 -3.81 15.19
N ASP A 296 -11.62 -3.60 15.28
CA ASP A 296 -12.25 -2.31 15.02
C ASP A 296 -11.81 -1.69 13.68
N SER A 297 -11.80 -2.51 12.62
CA SER A 297 -11.25 -2.16 11.31
C SER A 297 -12.16 -2.57 10.14
N LEU A 298 -11.75 -2.27 8.90
CA LEU A 298 -12.56 -2.48 7.69
C LEU A 298 -11.95 -3.57 6.79
N CYS A 299 -12.79 -4.48 6.30
CA CYS A 299 -12.43 -5.61 5.47
C CYS A 299 -12.64 -5.31 3.98
N PHE A 300 -11.56 -5.39 3.18
CA PHE A 300 -11.59 -5.12 1.74
C PHE A 300 -12.55 -6.04 1.00
N ASP A 301 -13.25 -5.50 -0.01
CA ASP A 301 -14.02 -6.32 -0.96
C ASP A 301 -13.09 -6.88 -2.04
N TYR A 302 -12.48 -8.03 -1.76
CA TYR A 302 -11.62 -8.74 -2.72
C TYR A 302 -12.36 -9.26 -3.96
N GLY A 303 -13.69 -9.09 -4.05
CA GLY A 303 -14.48 -9.43 -5.23
C GLY A 303 -14.46 -8.35 -6.31
N LYS A 304 -14.10 -7.10 -5.97
CA LYS A 304 -14.06 -5.97 -6.90
C LYS A 304 -12.72 -5.90 -7.63
N ASN A 305 -12.77 -5.73 -8.96
CA ASN A 305 -11.57 -5.67 -9.77
C ASN A 305 -10.72 -4.43 -9.46
N GLU A 306 -11.34 -3.31 -9.11
CA GLU A 306 -10.67 -2.07 -8.72
C GLU A 306 -9.94 -2.21 -7.38
N VAL A 307 -10.51 -2.97 -6.44
CA VAL A 307 -9.85 -3.31 -5.16
C VAL A 307 -8.69 -4.28 -5.40
N ILE A 308 -8.88 -5.31 -6.23
CA ILE A 308 -7.79 -6.21 -6.63
C ILE A 308 -6.68 -5.42 -7.35
N HIS A 309 -7.03 -4.48 -8.24
CA HIS A 309 -6.08 -3.61 -8.92
C HIS A 309 -5.28 -2.77 -7.93
N PHE A 310 -5.95 -2.16 -6.94
CA PHE A 310 -5.31 -1.38 -5.89
C PHE A 310 -4.30 -2.22 -5.09
N LEU A 311 -4.73 -3.37 -4.57
CA LEU A 311 -3.90 -4.23 -3.71
C LEU A 311 -2.75 -4.89 -4.48
N LEU A 312 -2.98 -5.41 -5.70
CA LEU A 312 -1.91 -5.98 -6.51
C LEU A 312 -0.92 -4.89 -6.98
N SER A 313 -1.42 -3.69 -7.31
CA SER A 313 -0.54 -2.56 -7.61
C SER A 313 0.28 -2.12 -6.41
N ASN A 314 -0.27 -2.28 -5.20
CA ASN A 314 0.48 -2.03 -3.97
C ASN A 314 1.63 -3.02 -3.78
N CYS A 315 1.40 -4.32 -4.03
CA CYS A 315 2.48 -5.30 -4.05
C CYS A 315 3.57 -4.92 -5.07
N LYS A 316 3.18 -4.61 -6.32
CA LYS A 316 4.15 -4.25 -7.36
C LYS A 316 4.92 -2.98 -7.03
N PHE A 317 4.25 -1.97 -6.47
CA PHE A 317 4.88 -0.73 -6.02
C PHE A 317 6.03 -0.98 -5.05
N TRP A 318 5.81 -1.77 -3.99
CA TRP A 318 6.87 -2.05 -3.01
C TRP A 318 8.03 -2.88 -3.59
N LEU A 319 7.74 -3.80 -4.51
CA LEU A 319 8.77 -4.58 -5.21
C LEU A 319 9.57 -3.72 -6.21
N GLU A 320 8.94 -2.78 -6.91
CA GLU A 320 9.60 -2.01 -7.97
C GLU A 320 10.24 -0.71 -7.49
N GLU A 321 9.55 0.07 -6.65
CA GLU A 321 10.00 1.39 -6.17
C GLU A 321 11.07 1.26 -5.08
N TYR A 322 10.89 0.30 -4.17
CA TYR A 322 11.76 0.12 -3.01
C TYR A 322 12.65 -1.12 -3.07
N LYS A 323 12.41 -2.03 -4.02
CA LYS A 323 13.18 -3.29 -4.18
C LYS A 323 13.11 -4.23 -2.97
N PHE A 324 11.97 -4.30 -2.29
CA PHE A 324 11.73 -5.40 -1.36
C PHE A 324 11.82 -6.76 -2.08
N ASP A 325 12.28 -7.79 -1.36
CA ASP A 325 12.52 -9.13 -1.89
C ASP A 325 11.33 -10.08 -1.71
N GLY A 326 10.28 -9.63 -1.04
CA GLY A 326 9.08 -10.40 -0.76
C GLY A 326 8.25 -9.80 0.37
N PHE A 327 7.24 -10.54 0.79
CA PHE A 327 6.29 -10.08 1.80
C PHE A 327 5.95 -11.17 2.82
N ARG A 328 5.61 -10.71 4.02
CA ARG A 328 4.72 -11.44 4.93
C ARG A 328 3.34 -10.81 4.84
N PHE A 329 2.35 -11.59 4.40
CA PHE A 329 0.94 -11.16 4.42
C PHE A 329 0.39 -11.35 5.84
N ASP A 330 0.05 -10.25 6.49
CA ASP A 330 -0.44 -10.28 7.87
C ASP A 330 -1.96 -10.41 7.95
N GLY A 331 -2.42 -11.18 8.93
CA GLY A 331 -3.85 -11.42 9.15
C GLY A 331 -4.49 -12.39 8.16
N VAL A 332 -3.72 -13.28 7.52
CA VAL A 332 -4.23 -14.26 6.54
C VAL A 332 -5.35 -15.13 7.13
N THR A 333 -5.30 -15.52 8.41
CA THR A 333 -6.40 -16.23 9.08
C THR A 333 -7.71 -15.44 9.00
N SER A 334 -7.66 -14.12 9.18
CA SER A 334 -8.83 -13.25 9.07
C SER A 334 -9.37 -13.19 7.63
N MET A 335 -8.49 -13.25 6.64
CA MET A 335 -8.87 -13.25 5.21
C MET A 335 -9.49 -14.59 4.77
N LEU A 336 -9.04 -15.71 5.34
CA LEU A 336 -9.45 -17.05 4.93
C LEU A 336 -10.85 -17.44 5.43
N TYR A 337 -11.28 -16.92 6.58
CA TYR A 337 -12.51 -17.35 7.25
C TYR A 337 -13.47 -16.18 7.48
N TYR A 338 -14.76 -16.38 7.22
CA TYR A 338 -15.79 -15.38 7.53
C TYR A 338 -15.94 -15.10 9.04
N SER A 339 -15.56 -16.06 9.89
CA SER A 339 -15.49 -15.85 11.34
C SER A 339 -14.20 -15.15 11.79
N HIS A 340 -13.28 -14.88 10.85
CA HIS A 340 -11.94 -14.36 11.09
C HIS A 340 -11.07 -15.22 12.03
N GLY A 341 -11.49 -16.46 12.31
CA GLY A 341 -10.84 -17.31 13.29
C GLY A 341 -11.12 -16.93 14.75
N LEU A 342 -12.16 -16.12 15.02
CA LEU A 342 -12.47 -15.61 16.37
C LEU A 342 -13.23 -16.59 17.27
N GLY A 343 -13.70 -17.73 16.74
CA GLY A 343 -14.42 -18.76 17.50
C GLY A 343 -15.89 -18.45 17.68
#